data_AF-A0A3N5XGU9-F1
#
_entry.id   AF-A0A3N5XGU9-F1
#
_cell.length_a   1.000
_cell.length_b   1.000
_cell.length_c   1.000
_cell.angle_alpha   90.00
_cell.angle_beta   90.00
_cell.angle_gamma   90.00
#
_symmetry.space_group_name_H-M   'P 1'
#
loop_
_entity.id
_entity.type
_entity.pdbx_description
1 polymer ?
#
loop_
_entity_poly.entity_id
_entity_poly.type
_entity_poly.pdbx_seq_one_letter_code
_entity_poly.pdbx_strand_id
1 'polypeptide(L)'
;LTQAMFAAPMFTARWRWNVSRALAVLRFSGGRKVPAPIQRMRSDDLLAAVFPDQAACPENLAGDIRVPDHPLVNETIRDCLEEAMDLQGLRRIIAGIQSGAIRTFAVETPEPSPFSHEILNANPFAYLDDAPLEERRARAVQMRRTLPGEAGEVGALDAGAIERVSGEAWPVVRDAEELHDALLTLVVLPAAPAWSQWLADLAGQGRATTLHAGQATLWVAAERLVAACALLPAARPNPPLPAGAEGSAVAKAPAWDREAAATEMLRGWLESIGPTTAPELASRLSVDLEVIDAGLARLESEGQILRGRFRPPGMRPNGAVEWCNRRLLARIHRLTIGRLRREIEPVTSAEFLRFLFRWQHLAPGTQLHGVEGTLAVLEQLQGYEVPAGAWEGQVLARRIADYSPEFLDRLCLSGDVMWGRLSPHPVFDPVGTARDPDPGREPIRPTRAAPIAIFLREDAEWLLSKTEDSVRPAQQASGAPSAHRGLDLQRLSASARAVLDALERRGASFQSELAAAVGRPQREVEEALWELSATGLVTGDGFENLRALTDPARRRGMGVVRSRRGPRAGRWALLS
;
A
#
# COMPACT_ATOMS: atom_id res chain seq x y z
N LEU A 1 -0.25 43.59 0.67
CA LEU A 1 0.48 42.31 0.82
C LEU A 1 1.36 42.32 2.07
N THR A 2 2.21 43.32 2.28
CA THR A 2 3.09 43.42 3.46
C THR A 2 2.35 43.27 4.80
N GLN A 3 1.23 43.97 4.98
CA GLN A 3 0.40 43.82 6.19
C GLN A 3 -0.18 42.40 6.35
N ALA A 4 -0.66 41.78 5.27
CA ALA A 4 -1.22 40.42 5.30
C ALA A 4 -0.16 39.35 5.60
N MET A 5 1.08 39.57 5.13
CA MET A 5 2.21 38.67 5.36
C MET A 5 2.57 38.58 6.85
N PHE A 6 2.42 39.67 7.61
CA PHE A 6 2.68 39.68 9.04
C PHE A 6 1.78 38.74 9.85
N ALA A 7 0.55 38.51 9.39
CA ALA A 7 -0.35 37.53 10.00
C ALA A 7 -0.01 36.08 9.64
N ALA A 8 0.83 35.85 8.62
CA ALA A 8 1.16 34.51 8.15
C ALA A 8 2.32 33.90 8.96
N PRO A 9 2.26 32.60 9.33
CA PRO A 9 3.31 31.92 10.10
C PRO A 9 4.70 31.98 9.45
N MET A 10 4.73 32.12 8.12
CA MET A 10 5.97 32.20 7.32
C MET A 10 6.90 33.34 7.76
N PHE A 11 6.37 34.47 8.23
CA PHE A 11 7.19 35.60 8.67
C PHE A 11 8.08 35.21 9.85
N THR A 12 7.50 34.55 10.86
CA THR A 12 8.27 34.08 12.03
C THR A 12 9.31 33.02 11.67
N ALA A 13 9.02 32.18 10.68
CA ALA A 13 9.97 31.18 10.20
C ALA A 13 11.18 31.82 9.51
N ARG A 14 10.93 32.78 8.61
CA ARG A 14 11.99 33.52 7.90
C ARG A 14 12.77 34.46 8.81
N TRP A 15 12.12 35.07 9.80
CA TRP A 15 12.79 35.85 10.84
C TRP A 15 13.87 35.02 11.55
N ARG A 16 13.51 33.82 12.04
CA ARG A 16 14.46 32.91 12.71
C ARG A 16 15.64 32.53 11.81
N TRP A 17 15.37 32.31 10.53
CA TRP A 17 16.40 32.02 9.53
C TRP A 17 17.36 33.18 9.36
N ASN A 18 16.85 34.39 9.14
CA ASN A 18 17.65 35.59 8.88
C ASN A 18 18.45 36.02 10.11
N VAL A 19 17.86 35.96 11.30
CA VAL A 19 18.54 36.21 12.57
C VAL A 19 19.67 35.21 12.82
N SER A 20 19.47 33.93 12.47
CA SER A 20 20.53 32.91 12.54
C SER A 20 21.64 33.15 11.51
N ARG A 21 21.27 33.56 10.28
CA ARG A 21 22.21 33.86 9.18
C ARG A 21 23.04 35.10 9.48
N ALA A 22 22.45 36.10 10.11
CA ALA A 22 23.11 37.31 10.58
C ALA A 22 23.94 37.10 11.86
N LEU A 23 23.99 35.87 12.40
CA LEU A 23 24.67 35.52 13.64
C LEU A 23 24.16 36.27 14.88
N ALA A 24 22.98 36.88 14.80
CA ALA A 24 22.32 37.55 15.92
C ALA A 24 21.74 36.54 16.94
N VAL A 25 21.40 35.33 16.49
CA VAL A 25 21.14 34.18 17.37
C VAL A 25 22.16 33.07 17.05
N LEU A 26 22.94 32.71 18.07
CA LEU A 26 24.02 31.74 17.95
C LEU A 26 23.48 30.31 17.85
N ARG A 27 23.92 29.57 16.83
CA ARG A 27 23.65 28.12 16.66
C ARG A 27 24.48 27.24 17.58
N PHE A 28 25.63 27.75 18.04
CA PHE A 28 26.56 27.07 18.93
C PHE A 28 26.92 27.97 20.10
N SER A 29 27.00 27.40 21.30
CA SER A 29 27.44 28.10 22.51
C SER A 29 28.29 27.14 23.34
N GLY A 30 29.50 27.57 23.71
CA GLY A 30 30.45 26.73 24.45
C GLY A 30 30.84 25.42 23.72
N GLY A 31 30.97 25.47 22.40
CA GLY A 31 31.33 24.29 21.58
C GLY A 31 30.21 23.26 21.38
N ARG A 32 29.01 23.49 21.94
CA ARG A 32 27.84 22.62 21.78
C ARG A 32 26.75 23.30 20.96
N LYS A 33 25.99 22.50 20.21
CA LYS A 33 24.84 22.96 19.42
C LYS A 33 23.71 23.39 20.36
N VAL A 34 23.17 24.58 20.17
CA VAL A 34 22.03 25.09 20.96
C VAL A 34 20.76 24.33 20.55
N PRO A 35 19.99 23.75 21.49
CA PRO A 35 18.72 23.08 21.19
C PRO A 35 17.72 23.99 20.45
N ALA A 36 16.95 23.41 19.53
CA ALA A 36 16.00 24.15 18.70
C ALA A 36 14.95 24.96 19.49
N PRO A 37 14.38 24.48 20.62
CA PRO A 37 13.45 25.28 21.43
C PRO A 37 14.08 26.57 21.97
N ILE A 38 15.34 26.50 22.40
CA ILE A 38 16.09 27.66 22.92
C ILE A 38 16.41 28.65 21.80
N GLN A 39 16.69 28.16 20.58
CA GLN A 39 16.88 29.03 19.42
C GLN A 39 15.58 29.77 19.08
N ARG A 40 14.42 29.09 19.11
CA ARG A 40 13.11 29.74 18.88
C ARG A 40 12.85 30.83 19.90
N MET A 41 12.98 30.51 21.19
CA MET A 41 12.80 31.48 22.28
C MET A 41 13.67 32.72 22.07
N ARG A 42 14.98 32.55 21.83
CA ARG A 42 15.91 33.67 21.62
C ARG A 42 15.58 34.50 20.37
N SER A 43 15.13 33.87 19.30
CA SER A 43 14.71 34.59 18.09
C SER A 43 13.41 35.36 18.30
N ASP A 44 12.49 34.82 19.08
CA ASP A 44 11.21 35.45 19.40
C ASP A 44 11.43 36.63 20.38
N ASP A 45 12.34 36.50 21.35
CA ASP A 45 12.78 37.59 22.23
C ASP A 45 13.39 38.75 21.41
N LEU A 46 14.24 38.42 20.42
CA LEU A 46 14.82 39.42 19.52
C LEU A 46 13.75 40.09 18.64
N LEU A 47 12.74 39.32 18.19
CA LEU A 47 11.63 39.89 17.43
C LEU A 47 10.86 40.90 18.27
N ALA A 48 10.54 40.56 19.52
CA ALA A 48 9.83 41.47 20.43
C ALA A 48 10.64 42.75 20.73
N ALA A 49 11.97 42.64 20.80
CA ALA A 49 12.84 43.80 21.02
C ALA A 49 12.95 44.73 19.80
N VAL A 50 13.01 44.16 18.59
CA VAL A 50 13.27 44.92 17.35
C VAL A 50 11.98 45.35 16.66
N PHE A 51 10.93 44.54 16.74
CA PHE A 51 9.64 44.75 16.07
C PHE A 51 8.48 44.44 17.05
N PRO A 52 8.28 45.29 18.07
CA PRO A 52 7.31 45.05 19.13
C PRO A 52 5.87 44.94 18.62
N ASP A 53 5.50 45.74 17.62
CA ASP A 53 4.16 45.71 17.01
C ASP A 53 3.83 44.36 16.37
N GLN A 54 4.84 43.61 15.90
CA GLN A 54 4.65 42.26 15.34
C GLN A 54 4.48 41.18 16.43
N ALA A 55 5.06 41.40 17.60
CA ALA A 55 4.96 40.49 18.74
C ALA A 55 3.73 40.78 19.62
N ALA A 56 3.08 41.92 19.43
CA ALA A 56 1.90 42.32 20.16
C ALA A 56 0.68 41.46 19.80
N CYS A 57 -0.21 41.24 20.79
CA CYS A 57 -1.49 40.60 20.54
C CYS A 57 -2.31 41.42 19.52
N PRO A 58 -2.98 40.80 18.54
CA PRO A 58 -3.80 41.51 17.54
C PRO A 58 -4.86 42.44 18.17
N GLU A 59 -5.35 42.08 19.35
CA GLU A 59 -6.35 42.84 20.12
C GLU A 59 -5.82 44.18 20.69
N ASN A 60 -4.50 44.31 20.83
CA ASN A 60 -3.85 45.49 21.41
C ASN A 60 -3.34 46.47 20.33
N LEU A 61 -3.45 46.13 19.05
CA LEU A 61 -2.99 46.97 17.94
C LEU A 61 -4.17 47.77 17.37
N ALA A 62 -4.10 49.10 17.49
CA ALA A 62 -5.03 50.00 16.84
C ALA A 62 -4.49 50.44 15.47
N GLY A 63 -4.82 49.69 14.41
CA GLY A 63 -4.49 50.02 13.01
C GLY A 63 -3.38 49.17 12.39
N ASP A 64 -2.79 49.65 11.30
CA ASP A 64 -1.73 48.95 10.55
C ASP A 64 -0.45 48.78 11.39
N ILE A 65 0.22 47.63 11.23
CA ILE A 65 1.49 47.33 11.91
C ILE A 65 2.56 48.30 11.41
N ARG A 66 3.20 49.02 12.34
CA ARG A 66 4.25 49.99 12.01
C ARG A 66 5.57 49.26 11.85
N VAL A 67 6.08 49.23 10.62
CA VAL A 67 7.33 48.55 10.31
C VAL A 67 8.51 49.42 10.77
N PRO A 68 9.36 48.93 11.70
CA PRO A 68 10.55 49.66 12.12
C PRO A 68 11.62 49.62 11.01
N ASP A 69 12.38 50.70 10.88
CA ASP A 69 13.54 50.73 9.98
C ASP A 69 14.72 49.99 10.63
N HIS A 70 14.75 48.67 10.43
CA HIS A 70 15.78 47.80 10.97
C HIS A 70 16.27 46.81 9.90
N PRO A 71 17.58 46.63 9.71
CA PRO A 71 18.12 45.76 8.65
C PRO A 71 17.57 44.33 8.66
N LEU A 72 17.43 43.70 9.84
CA LEU A 72 16.86 42.35 9.96
C LEU A 72 15.37 42.30 9.59
N VAL A 73 14.62 43.37 9.87
CA VAL A 73 13.18 43.43 9.55
C VAL A 73 13.01 43.64 8.05
N ASN A 74 13.75 44.60 7.48
CA ASN A 74 13.75 44.88 6.04
C ASN A 74 14.17 43.64 5.22
N GLU A 75 15.23 42.95 5.64
CA GLU A 75 15.66 41.71 4.99
C GLU A 75 14.63 40.58 5.15
N THR A 76 13.97 40.47 6.30
CA THR A 76 12.94 39.43 6.50
C THR A 76 11.70 39.70 5.67
N ILE A 77 11.29 40.96 5.53
CA ILE A 77 10.19 41.34 4.63
C ILE A 77 10.57 41.01 3.19
N ARG A 78 11.79 41.36 2.75
CA ARG A 78 12.28 41.04 1.42
C ARG A 78 12.32 39.54 1.15
N ASP A 79 12.91 38.75 2.05
CA ASP A 79 12.98 37.28 1.93
C ASP A 79 11.57 36.66 1.88
N CYS A 80 10.61 37.18 2.65
CA CYS A 80 9.23 36.70 2.56
C CYS A 80 8.55 37.04 1.23
N LEU A 81 8.75 38.26 0.71
CA LEU A 81 8.05 38.74 -0.50
C LEU A 81 8.68 38.28 -1.81
N GLU A 82 10.00 38.04 -1.85
CA GLU A 82 10.75 37.74 -3.08
C GLU A 82 11.29 36.31 -3.14
N GLU A 83 11.72 35.73 -2.02
CA GLU A 83 12.33 34.39 -1.99
C GLU A 83 11.32 33.31 -1.59
N ALA A 84 10.53 33.56 -0.55
CA ALA A 84 9.49 32.64 -0.10
C ALA A 84 8.21 32.72 -0.96
N MET A 85 7.94 33.89 -1.53
CA MET A 85 6.85 34.14 -2.46
C MET A 85 7.39 34.75 -3.75
N ASP A 86 6.71 34.51 -4.87
CA ASP A 86 7.02 35.20 -6.12
C ASP A 86 6.08 36.40 -6.32
N LEU A 87 6.41 37.53 -5.67
CA LEU A 87 5.63 38.76 -5.83
C LEU A 87 5.56 39.22 -7.29
N GLN A 88 6.64 39.07 -8.06
CA GLN A 88 6.68 39.52 -9.45
C GLN A 88 5.80 38.61 -10.34
N GLY A 89 5.83 37.30 -10.12
CA GLY A 89 4.92 36.34 -10.73
C GLY A 89 3.46 36.64 -10.41
N LEU A 90 3.14 36.89 -9.14
CA LEU A 90 1.78 37.26 -8.73
C LEU A 90 1.29 38.53 -9.44
N ARG A 91 2.13 39.58 -9.51
CA ARG A 91 1.82 40.81 -10.24
C ARG A 91 1.54 40.54 -11.72
N ARG A 92 2.33 39.68 -12.37
CA ARG A 92 2.13 39.28 -13.77
C ARG A 92 0.79 38.56 -13.96
N ILE A 93 0.42 37.65 -13.07
CA ILE A 93 -0.86 36.93 -13.14
C ILE A 93 -2.03 37.90 -12.97
N ILE A 94 -2.00 38.77 -11.96
CA ILE A 94 -3.07 39.75 -11.73
C ILE A 94 -3.22 40.69 -12.93
N ALA A 95 -2.11 41.20 -13.47
CA ALA A 95 -2.13 42.02 -14.68
C ALA A 95 -2.65 41.24 -15.90
N GLY A 96 -2.31 39.97 -16.04
CA GLY A 96 -2.84 39.07 -17.06
C GLY A 96 -4.35 38.85 -16.97
N ILE A 97 -4.89 38.74 -15.75
CA ILE A 97 -6.35 38.63 -15.52
C ILE A 97 -7.02 39.97 -15.86
N GLN A 98 -6.47 41.10 -15.39
CA GLN A 98 -7.02 42.45 -15.63
C GLN A 98 -7.01 42.84 -17.11
N SER A 99 -5.97 42.45 -17.84
CA SER A 99 -5.84 42.69 -19.29
C SER A 99 -6.65 41.72 -20.15
N GLY A 100 -7.26 40.68 -19.56
CA GLY A 100 -7.99 39.64 -20.29
C GLY A 100 -7.09 38.61 -20.99
N ALA A 101 -5.76 38.71 -20.86
CA ALA A 101 -4.82 37.71 -21.37
C ALA A 101 -4.99 36.35 -20.67
N ILE A 102 -5.42 36.35 -19.41
CA ILE A 102 -5.80 35.15 -18.63
C ILE A 102 -7.31 35.13 -18.48
N ARG A 103 -7.96 34.11 -19.05
CA ARG A 103 -9.41 33.89 -18.92
C ARG A 103 -9.71 33.06 -17.67
N THR A 104 -10.74 33.43 -16.93
CA THR A 104 -11.21 32.72 -15.74
C THR A 104 -12.62 32.19 -15.96
N PHE A 105 -12.90 30.98 -15.48
CA PHE A 105 -14.21 30.33 -15.57
C PHE A 105 -14.60 29.78 -14.21
N ALA A 106 -15.86 29.99 -13.81
CA ALA A 106 -16.45 29.31 -12.65
C ALA A 106 -17.28 28.13 -13.17
N VAL A 107 -16.90 26.91 -12.77
CA VAL A 107 -17.59 25.68 -13.17
C VAL A 107 -18.04 24.95 -11.92
N GLU A 108 -19.36 24.81 -11.77
CA GLU A 108 -19.94 23.97 -10.72
C GLU A 108 -20.02 22.54 -11.21
N THR A 109 -19.50 21.60 -10.41
CA THR A 109 -19.50 20.17 -10.73
C THR A 109 -20.11 19.39 -9.58
N PRO A 110 -20.92 18.36 -9.86
CA PRO A 110 -21.53 17.53 -8.81
C PRO A 110 -20.49 16.66 -8.08
N GLU A 111 -19.32 16.43 -8.70
CA GLU A 111 -18.20 15.70 -8.11
C GLU A 111 -16.89 16.49 -8.28
N PRO A 112 -15.96 16.45 -7.32
CA PRO A 112 -14.67 17.13 -7.44
C PRO A 112 -13.92 16.72 -8.71
N SER A 113 -13.34 17.69 -9.41
CA SER A 113 -12.51 17.37 -10.58
C SER A 113 -11.24 16.61 -10.19
N PRO A 114 -10.64 15.82 -11.09
CA PRO A 114 -9.35 15.17 -10.84
C PRO A 114 -8.25 16.16 -10.41
N PHE A 115 -8.27 17.39 -10.90
CA PHE A 115 -7.31 18.44 -10.51
C PHE A 115 -7.55 18.98 -9.10
N SER A 116 -8.77 18.85 -8.57
CA SER A 116 -9.11 19.24 -7.20
C SER A 116 -8.70 18.19 -6.16
N HIS A 117 -8.41 16.95 -6.57
CA HIS A 117 -8.11 15.85 -5.66
C HIS A 117 -6.85 16.09 -4.81
N GLU A 118 -5.79 16.66 -5.39
CA GLU A 118 -4.57 16.99 -4.65
C GLU A 118 -4.84 18.07 -3.59
N ILE A 119 -5.68 19.07 -3.90
CA ILE A 119 -6.03 20.15 -2.97
C ILE A 119 -6.88 19.62 -1.80
N LEU A 120 -7.80 18.68 -2.06
CA LEU A 120 -8.65 18.06 -1.04
C LEU A 120 -7.87 17.09 -0.14
N ASN A 121 -6.85 16.42 -0.68
CA ASN A 121 -6.05 15.43 0.04
C ASN A 121 -4.71 15.97 0.55
N ALA A 122 -4.43 17.26 0.35
CA ALA A 122 -3.14 17.86 0.67
C ALA A 122 -2.73 17.55 2.12
N ASN A 123 -1.43 17.40 2.32
CA ASN A 123 -0.89 17.14 3.65
C ASN A 123 -1.15 18.34 4.57
N PRO A 124 -1.28 18.13 5.90
CA PRO A 124 -1.55 19.21 6.85
C PRO A 124 -0.60 20.41 6.73
N PHE A 125 0.67 20.15 6.37
CA PHE A 125 1.71 21.15 6.21
C PHE A 125 1.65 21.95 4.90
N ALA A 126 0.73 21.61 3.99
CA ALA A 126 0.51 22.35 2.74
C ALA A 126 -0.34 23.61 2.94
N TYR A 127 -0.94 23.78 4.11
CA TYR A 127 -1.78 24.92 4.45
C TYR A 127 -1.00 25.93 5.30
N LEU A 128 -1.30 27.21 5.10
CA LEU A 128 -0.64 28.32 5.78
C LEU A 128 -1.25 28.65 7.16
N ASP A 129 -2.31 27.95 7.57
CA ASP A 129 -3.03 28.15 8.82
C ASP A 129 -2.92 26.96 9.78
N ASP A 130 -2.97 27.25 11.08
CA ASP A 130 -2.90 26.24 12.16
C ASP A 130 -4.28 25.67 12.54
N ALA A 131 -5.31 25.84 11.69
CA ALA A 131 -6.67 25.38 11.98
C ALA A 131 -6.72 23.85 12.21
N PRO A 132 -7.43 23.35 13.25
CA PRO A 132 -7.50 21.93 13.56
C PRO A 132 -7.98 21.08 12.39
N LEU A 133 -7.49 19.84 12.32
CA LEU A 133 -7.80 18.92 11.23
C LEU A 133 -9.29 18.54 11.18
N GLU A 134 -10.01 18.57 12.31
CA GLU A 134 -11.42 18.20 12.40
C GLU A 134 -12.37 19.23 11.75
N GLU A 135 -11.98 20.51 11.69
CA GLU A 135 -12.80 21.57 11.08
C GLU A 135 -12.73 21.55 9.54
N ARG A 136 -11.76 20.81 8.98
CA ARG A 136 -11.51 20.74 7.54
C ARG A 136 -12.37 19.65 6.90
N ARG A 137 -13.60 20.01 6.54
CA ARG A 137 -14.60 19.18 5.83
C ARG A 137 -14.07 18.49 4.55
N ALA A 138 -12.94 18.93 4.00
CA ALA A 138 -12.33 18.39 2.78
C ALA A 138 -11.89 16.92 2.86
N ARG A 139 -11.49 16.40 4.04
CA ARG A 139 -11.11 14.98 4.19
C ARG A 139 -12.26 14.05 4.61
N ALA A 140 -13.44 14.57 4.91
CA ALA A 140 -14.62 13.75 5.22
C ALA A 140 -15.15 12.99 3.97
N VAL A 141 -14.70 13.40 2.78
CA VAL A 141 -15.09 12.80 1.50
C VAL A 141 -13.86 12.12 0.88
N GLN A 142 -13.54 10.91 1.36
CA GLN A 142 -12.62 10.02 0.64
C GLN A 142 -13.30 9.52 -0.63
N MET A 143 -13.04 10.17 -1.77
CA MET A 143 -13.34 9.58 -3.08
C MET A 143 -12.29 8.52 -3.42
N ARG A 144 -12.75 7.38 -3.91
CA ARG A 144 -11.87 6.36 -4.49
C ARG A 144 -11.14 6.96 -5.69
N ARG A 145 -9.87 6.62 -5.89
CA ARG A 145 -9.18 6.82 -7.16
C ARG A 145 -9.90 6.02 -8.24
N THR A 146 -10.88 6.61 -8.89
CA THR A 146 -11.38 6.13 -10.19
C THR A 146 -10.76 7.03 -11.24
N LEU A 147 -9.74 6.51 -11.93
CA LEU A 147 -9.35 7.05 -13.23
C LEU A 147 -10.57 6.92 -14.16
N PRO A 148 -10.99 7.99 -14.86
CA PRO A 148 -12.03 7.88 -15.88
C PRO A 148 -11.49 6.99 -17.01
N GLY A 149 -11.93 5.72 -17.06
CA GLY A 149 -11.54 4.77 -18.11
C GLY A 149 -11.48 3.31 -17.68
N GLU A 150 -11.25 3.01 -16.40
CA GLU A 150 -11.12 1.62 -15.88
C GLU A 150 -12.28 1.21 -14.96
N ALA A 151 -13.48 1.75 -15.17
CA ALA A 151 -14.68 1.34 -14.42
C ALA A 151 -15.17 -0.08 -14.76
N GLY A 152 -14.50 -0.78 -15.68
CA GLY A 152 -14.96 -2.07 -16.22
C GLY A 152 -14.62 -3.30 -15.39
N GLU A 153 -13.46 -3.33 -14.71
CA GLU A 153 -12.92 -4.61 -14.21
C GLU A 153 -12.36 -4.58 -12.78
N VAL A 154 -12.07 -3.42 -12.18
CA VAL A 154 -11.47 -3.38 -10.84
C VAL A 154 -12.51 -3.07 -9.76
N GLY A 155 -13.05 -4.16 -9.19
CA GLY A 155 -13.74 -4.14 -7.90
C GLY A 155 -15.20 -4.59 -7.97
N ALA A 156 -15.44 -5.83 -8.38
CA ALA A 156 -16.73 -6.48 -8.13
C ALA A 156 -17.06 -6.35 -6.64
N LEU A 157 -18.26 -5.83 -6.34
CA LEU A 157 -18.70 -5.72 -4.95
C LEU A 157 -18.91 -7.13 -4.39
N ASP A 158 -18.68 -7.30 -3.09
CA ASP A 158 -18.90 -8.58 -2.43
C ASP A 158 -20.39 -8.95 -2.51
N ALA A 159 -20.69 -10.17 -2.98
CA ALA A 159 -22.07 -10.63 -3.14
C ALA A 159 -22.84 -10.59 -1.81
N GLY A 160 -22.19 -10.97 -0.71
CA GLY A 160 -22.79 -10.92 0.62
C GLY A 160 -23.07 -9.50 1.10
N ALA A 161 -22.20 -8.53 0.76
CA ALA A 161 -22.45 -7.12 1.05
C ALA A 161 -23.64 -6.57 0.25
N ILE A 162 -23.81 -6.97 -1.02
CA ILE A 162 -24.96 -6.59 -1.83
C ILE A 162 -26.25 -7.15 -1.23
N GLU A 163 -26.29 -8.45 -0.96
CA GLU A 163 -27.48 -9.14 -0.44
C GLU A 163 -27.92 -8.54 0.90
N ARG A 164 -26.96 -8.33 1.82
CA ARG A 164 -27.23 -7.73 3.12
C ARG A 164 -27.83 -6.34 3.01
N VAL A 165 -27.22 -5.44 2.24
CA VAL A 165 -27.72 -4.06 2.13
C VAL A 165 -29.06 -4.03 1.41
N SER A 166 -29.26 -4.89 0.40
CA SER A 166 -30.53 -4.99 -0.31
C SER A 166 -31.65 -5.48 0.60
N GLY A 167 -31.37 -6.48 1.45
CA GLY A 167 -32.33 -6.97 2.45
C GLY A 167 -32.62 -5.94 3.56
N GLU A 168 -31.62 -5.19 4.01
CA GLU A 168 -31.78 -4.12 5.01
C GLU A 168 -32.48 -2.87 4.44
N ALA A 169 -32.44 -2.65 3.12
CA ALA A 169 -33.10 -1.53 2.45
C ALA A 169 -34.58 -1.82 2.12
N TRP A 170 -34.94 -3.09 1.98
CA TRP A 170 -36.33 -3.47 1.71
C TRP A 170 -37.23 -3.13 2.92
N PRO A 171 -38.45 -2.57 2.70
CA PRO A 171 -39.34 -2.22 3.78
C PRO A 171 -39.65 -3.39 4.72
N VAL A 172 -39.42 -3.19 6.01
CA VAL A 172 -39.82 -4.13 7.06
C VAL A 172 -41.21 -3.72 7.54
N VAL A 173 -42.22 -4.48 7.11
CA VAL A 173 -43.64 -4.21 7.38
C VAL A 173 -44.13 -5.13 8.50
N ARG A 174 -44.61 -4.55 9.60
CA ARG A 174 -45.10 -5.27 10.79
C ARG A 174 -46.61 -5.17 10.97
N ASP A 175 -47.24 -4.16 10.38
CA ASP A 175 -48.69 -3.94 10.42
C ASP A 175 -49.19 -3.26 9.13
N ALA A 176 -50.51 -3.01 9.08
CA ALA A 176 -51.15 -2.40 7.91
C ALA A 176 -50.77 -0.92 7.70
N GLU A 177 -50.37 -0.19 8.74
CA GLU A 177 -49.95 1.22 8.60
C GLU A 177 -48.56 1.31 7.97
N GLU A 178 -47.62 0.48 8.42
CA GLU A 178 -46.27 0.40 7.83
C GLU A 178 -46.34 -0.07 6.37
N LEU A 179 -47.32 -0.91 6.02
CA LEU A 179 -47.56 -1.31 4.65
C LEU A 179 -48.06 -0.16 3.79
N HIS A 180 -48.96 0.65 4.33
CA HIS A 180 -49.47 1.85 3.66
C HIS A 180 -48.33 2.84 3.37
N ASP A 181 -47.47 3.08 4.36
CA ASP A 181 -46.27 3.91 4.18
C ASP A 181 -45.33 3.34 3.10
N ALA A 182 -45.11 2.02 3.09
CA ALA A 182 -44.33 1.37 2.04
C ALA A 182 -44.95 1.55 0.64
N LEU A 183 -46.28 1.50 0.51
CA LEU A 183 -46.98 1.79 -0.76
C LEU A 183 -46.82 3.25 -1.18
N LEU A 184 -46.80 4.20 -0.23
CA LEU A 184 -46.58 5.62 -0.52
C LEU A 184 -45.17 5.89 -1.07
N THR A 185 -44.17 5.14 -0.60
CA THR A 185 -42.78 5.22 -1.10
C THR A 185 -42.62 4.49 -2.44
N LEU A 186 -43.10 3.26 -2.55
CA LEU A 186 -42.90 2.42 -3.75
C LEU A 186 -43.80 2.81 -4.93
N VAL A 187 -44.88 3.57 -4.66
CA VAL A 187 -45.92 4.02 -5.60
C VAL A 187 -46.77 2.87 -6.15
N VAL A 188 -46.14 1.86 -6.75
CA VAL A 188 -46.77 0.62 -7.19
C VAL A 188 -46.01 -0.58 -6.62
N LEU A 189 -46.75 -1.57 -6.15
CA LEU A 189 -46.20 -2.81 -5.58
C LEU A 189 -46.78 -4.03 -6.32
N PRO A 190 -45.96 -4.91 -6.91
CA PRO A 190 -46.44 -6.17 -7.47
C PRO A 190 -47.11 -7.06 -6.42
N ALA A 191 -47.80 -8.12 -6.87
CA ALA A 191 -48.42 -9.07 -5.96
C ALA A 191 -47.45 -9.55 -4.86
N ALA A 192 -47.77 -9.25 -3.61
CA ALA A 192 -46.98 -9.58 -2.43
C ALA A 192 -47.77 -10.52 -1.51
N PRO A 193 -47.66 -11.86 -1.68
CA PRO A 193 -48.45 -12.82 -0.92
C PRO A 193 -48.28 -12.69 0.59
N ALA A 194 -47.06 -12.33 1.02
CA ALA A 194 -46.69 -12.15 2.43
C ALA A 194 -47.52 -11.05 3.13
N TRP A 195 -48.04 -10.07 2.39
CA TRP A 195 -48.80 -8.94 2.92
C TRP A 195 -50.28 -8.97 2.52
N SER A 196 -50.75 -10.09 1.97
CA SER A 196 -52.10 -10.23 1.39
C SER A 196 -53.23 -9.86 2.35
N GLN A 197 -53.13 -10.22 3.64
CA GLN A 197 -54.15 -9.87 4.64
C GLN A 197 -54.21 -8.36 4.88
N TRP A 198 -53.06 -7.71 5.10
CA TRP A 198 -53.00 -6.26 5.32
C TRP A 198 -53.40 -5.46 4.07
N LEU A 199 -53.05 -5.94 2.87
CA LEU A 199 -53.50 -5.35 1.61
C LEU A 199 -55.03 -5.41 1.46
N ALA A 200 -55.64 -6.52 1.87
CA ALA A 200 -57.09 -6.67 1.87
C ALA A 200 -57.76 -5.74 2.91
N ASP A 201 -57.18 -5.61 4.11
CA ASP A 201 -57.66 -4.70 5.15
C ASP A 201 -57.59 -3.23 4.68
N LEU A 202 -56.48 -2.81 4.07
CA LEU A 202 -56.32 -1.46 3.50
C LEU A 202 -57.29 -1.21 2.33
N ALA A 203 -57.55 -2.22 1.50
CA ALA A 203 -58.56 -2.12 0.44
C ALA A 203 -59.98 -2.01 0.99
N GLY A 204 -60.32 -2.76 2.04
CA GLY A 204 -61.59 -2.67 2.74
C GLY A 204 -61.83 -1.30 3.38
N GLN A 205 -60.76 -0.63 3.81
CA GLN A 205 -60.80 0.75 4.34
C GLN A 205 -60.78 1.83 3.25
N GLY A 206 -60.64 1.47 1.96
CA GLY A 206 -60.53 2.42 0.86
C GLY A 206 -59.21 3.20 0.84
N ARG A 207 -58.14 2.66 1.45
CA ARG A 207 -56.80 3.26 1.50
C ARG A 207 -55.84 2.69 0.46
N ALA A 208 -56.13 1.50 -0.06
CA ALA A 208 -55.38 0.89 -1.16
C ALA A 208 -56.35 0.30 -2.20
N THR A 209 -55.87 0.14 -3.43
CA THR A 209 -56.60 -0.57 -4.49
C THR A 209 -55.63 -1.34 -5.37
N THR A 210 -56.15 -2.25 -6.21
CA THR A 210 -55.36 -2.93 -7.23
C THR A 210 -55.53 -2.28 -8.59
N LEU A 211 -54.44 -2.16 -9.34
CA LEU A 211 -54.41 -1.79 -10.74
C LEU A 211 -54.12 -3.04 -11.58
N HIS A 212 -55.00 -3.35 -12.52
CA HIS A 212 -54.80 -4.43 -13.47
C HIS A 212 -54.12 -3.90 -14.74
N ALA A 213 -52.87 -4.29 -14.97
CA ALA A 213 -52.11 -3.98 -16.17
C ALA A 213 -51.85 -5.27 -16.97
N GLY A 214 -52.77 -5.59 -17.89
CA GLY A 214 -52.71 -6.85 -18.64
C GLY A 214 -52.93 -8.07 -17.73
N GLN A 215 -51.90 -8.90 -17.57
CA GLN A 215 -51.91 -10.10 -16.70
C GLN A 215 -51.37 -9.81 -15.28
N ALA A 216 -50.80 -8.62 -15.04
CA ALA A 216 -50.22 -8.26 -13.75
C ALA A 216 -51.22 -7.47 -12.88
N THR A 217 -51.23 -7.79 -11.59
CA THR A 217 -51.99 -7.05 -10.57
C THR A 217 -51.00 -6.31 -9.68
N LEU A 218 -51.11 -4.99 -9.67
CA LEU A 218 -50.26 -4.09 -8.87
C LEU A 218 -51.09 -3.43 -7.78
N TRP A 219 -50.53 -3.27 -6.59
CA TRP A 219 -51.14 -2.58 -5.45
C TRP A 219 -50.67 -1.14 -5.38
N VAL A 220 -51.60 -0.24 -5.10
CA VAL A 220 -51.36 1.21 -5.04
C VAL A 220 -52.15 1.81 -3.88
N ALA A 221 -51.52 2.72 -3.14
CA ALA A 221 -52.19 3.54 -2.12
C ALA A 221 -53.10 4.59 -2.78
N ALA A 222 -54.24 4.91 -2.17
CA ALA A 222 -55.23 5.84 -2.72
C ALA A 222 -54.62 7.22 -3.07
N GLU A 223 -53.67 7.70 -2.26
CA GLU A 223 -52.97 8.97 -2.42
C GLU A 223 -51.99 8.98 -3.59
N ARG A 224 -51.53 7.79 -4.04
CA ARG A 224 -50.62 7.62 -5.19
C ARG A 224 -51.35 7.15 -6.45
N LEU A 225 -52.68 6.98 -6.40
CA LEU A 225 -53.47 6.47 -7.52
C LEU A 225 -53.31 7.32 -8.79
N VAL A 226 -53.32 8.66 -8.67
CA VAL A 226 -53.20 9.55 -9.83
C VAL A 226 -51.84 9.38 -10.52
N ALA A 227 -50.76 9.26 -9.75
CA ALA A 227 -49.43 9.01 -10.30
C ALA A 227 -49.34 7.63 -10.96
N ALA A 228 -49.91 6.60 -10.32
CA ALA A 228 -49.91 5.25 -10.87
C ALA A 228 -50.76 5.10 -12.15
N CYS A 229 -51.91 5.79 -12.24
CA CYS A 229 -52.72 5.86 -13.45
C CYS A 229 -52.02 6.63 -14.58
N ALA A 230 -51.25 7.68 -14.28
CA ALA A 230 -50.43 8.37 -15.27
C ALA A 230 -49.31 7.46 -15.81
N LEU A 231 -48.72 6.64 -14.94
CA LEU A 231 -47.72 5.63 -15.32
C LEU A 231 -48.30 4.51 -16.20
N LEU A 232 -49.49 4.03 -15.85
CA LEU A 232 -50.20 2.90 -16.48
C LEU A 232 -51.60 3.33 -16.98
N PRO A 233 -51.71 4.04 -18.11
CA PRO A 233 -52.99 4.60 -18.58
C PRO A 233 -54.08 3.57 -18.89
N ALA A 234 -53.67 2.35 -19.25
CA ALA A 234 -54.57 1.24 -19.55
C ALA A 234 -55.11 0.53 -18.29
N ALA A 235 -54.49 0.76 -17.12
CA ALA A 235 -54.90 0.10 -15.90
C ALA A 235 -56.17 0.73 -15.32
N ARG A 236 -56.97 -0.09 -14.62
CA ARG A 236 -58.19 0.36 -13.94
C ARG A 236 -58.15 -0.09 -12.48
N PRO A 237 -58.54 0.78 -11.53
CA PRO A 237 -58.60 0.43 -10.12
C PRO A 237 -59.73 -0.57 -9.86
N ASN A 238 -59.42 -1.59 -9.06
CA ASN A 238 -60.36 -2.62 -8.63
C ASN A 238 -60.05 -3.03 -7.17
N PRO A 239 -60.95 -2.78 -6.20
CA PRO A 239 -62.23 -2.08 -6.33
C PRO A 239 -62.06 -0.57 -6.61
N PRO A 240 -63.05 0.10 -7.21
CA PRO A 240 -63.03 1.54 -7.40
C PRO A 240 -63.02 2.25 -6.05
N LEU A 241 -62.10 3.20 -5.87
CA LEU A 241 -61.99 3.98 -4.64
C LEU A 241 -63.15 5.01 -4.54
N PRO A 242 -63.65 5.32 -3.34
CA PRO A 242 -64.71 6.31 -3.16
C PRO A 242 -64.28 7.70 -3.68
N ALA A 243 -65.20 8.44 -4.29
CA ALA A 243 -64.93 9.81 -4.75
C ALA A 243 -64.48 10.69 -3.57
N GLY A 244 -63.25 11.21 -3.63
CA GLY A 244 -62.62 11.99 -2.54
C GLY A 244 -61.63 11.21 -1.66
N ALA A 245 -61.50 9.88 -1.85
CA ALA A 245 -60.49 9.06 -1.17
C ALA A 245 -59.06 9.31 -1.68
N GLU A 246 -58.90 10.07 -2.77
CA GLU A 246 -57.62 10.58 -3.25
C GLU A 246 -56.92 11.49 -2.23
N GLY A 247 -57.60 11.86 -1.13
CA GLY A 247 -57.05 12.70 -0.08
C GLY A 247 -57.07 14.18 -0.46
N SER A 248 -57.22 15.04 0.54
CA SER A 248 -57.26 16.51 0.38
C SER A 248 -56.04 17.10 -0.35
N ALA A 249 -54.95 16.36 -0.48
CA ALA A 249 -53.71 16.78 -1.15
C ALA A 249 -53.71 16.55 -2.67
N VAL A 250 -54.43 15.54 -3.17
CA VAL A 250 -54.43 15.18 -4.61
C VAL A 250 -55.24 16.16 -5.45
N ALA A 251 -56.29 16.78 -4.89
CA ALA A 251 -57.07 17.81 -5.57
C ALA A 251 -56.27 19.11 -5.89
N LYS A 252 -55.04 19.26 -5.37
CA LYS A 252 -54.14 20.40 -5.60
C LYS A 252 -52.80 20.02 -6.25
N ALA A 253 -52.56 18.74 -6.55
CA ALA A 253 -51.32 18.31 -7.17
C ALA A 253 -51.32 18.62 -8.68
N PRO A 254 -50.18 19.04 -9.27
CA PRO A 254 -50.07 19.20 -10.72
C PRO A 254 -50.35 17.86 -11.42
N ALA A 255 -50.88 17.92 -12.64
CA ALA A 255 -51.07 16.73 -13.46
C ALA A 255 -49.72 16.02 -13.61
N TRP A 256 -49.67 14.76 -13.19
CA TRP A 256 -48.48 13.94 -13.32
C TRP A 256 -48.24 13.62 -14.80
N ASP A 257 -47.09 14.03 -15.31
CA ASP A 257 -46.57 13.48 -16.56
C ASP A 257 -46.12 12.03 -16.34
N ARG A 258 -46.21 11.20 -17.38
CA ARG A 258 -45.88 9.76 -17.31
C ARG A 258 -44.42 9.54 -16.91
N GLU A 259 -43.51 10.37 -17.43
CA GLU A 259 -42.09 10.34 -17.07
C GLU A 259 -41.85 10.77 -15.63
N ALA A 260 -42.57 11.81 -15.15
CA ALA A 260 -42.46 12.28 -13.77
C ALA A 260 -42.97 11.23 -12.76
N ALA A 261 -44.07 10.55 -13.08
CA ALA A 261 -44.58 9.44 -12.27
C ALA A 261 -43.61 8.24 -12.24
N ALA A 262 -43.02 7.91 -13.39
CA ALA A 262 -41.99 6.86 -13.47
C ALA A 262 -40.75 7.21 -12.64
N THR A 263 -40.28 8.45 -12.72
CA THR A 263 -39.13 8.95 -11.96
C THR A 263 -39.36 8.83 -10.45
N GLU A 264 -40.54 9.22 -9.96
CA GLU A 264 -40.88 9.12 -8.54
C GLU A 264 -41.01 7.67 -8.05
N MET A 265 -41.65 6.80 -8.83
CA MET A 265 -41.70 5.38 -8.55
C MET A 265 -40.29 4.77 -8.48
N LEU A 266 -39.45 5.03 -9.49
CA LEU A 266 -38.08 4.53 -9.55
C LEU A 266 -37.23 5.04 -8.39
N ARG A 267 -37.47 6.27 -7.91
CA ARG A 267 -36.83 6.83 -6.73
C ARG A 267 -37.08 5.97 -5.50
N GLY A 268 -38.35 5.67 -5.19
CA GLY A 268 -38.70 4.83 -4.06
C GLY A 268 -38.20 3.39 -4.19
N TRP A 269 -38.28 2.82 -5.39
CA TRP A 269 -37.78 1.46 -5.66
C TRP A 269 -36.27 1.36 -5.50
N LEU A 270 -35.49 2.26 -6.11
CA LEU A 270 -34.02 2.24 -6.05
C LEU A 270 -33.48 2.59 -4.65
N GLU A 271 -34.25 3.26 -3.81
CA GLU A 271 -33.96 3.41 -2.37
C GLU A 271 -34.19 2.14 -1.56
N SER A 272 -35.02 1.22 -2.08
CA SER A 272 -35.47 0.01 -1.40
C SER A 272 -34.82 -1.28 -1.93
N ILE A 273 -34.12 -1.23 -3.07
CA ILE A 273 -33.49 -2.39 -3.70
C ILE A 273 -32.02 -2.11 -4.02
N GLY A 274 -31.21 -3.17 -4.09
CA GLY A 274 -29.83 -3.10 -4.52
C GLY A 274 -29.64 -2.90 -6.03
N PRO A 275 -28.44 -3.18 -6.57
CA PRO A 275 -28.16 -3.08 -7.99
C PRO A 275 -29.13 -3.88 -8.85
N THR A 276 -29.75 -3.23 -9.83
CA THR A 276 -30.75 -3.81 -10.75
C THR A 276 -30.52 -3.33 -12.17
N THR A 277 -31.08 -4.02 -13.16
CA THR A 277 -31.08 -3.59 -14.57
C THR A 277 -32.43 -2.97 -14.96
N ALA A 278 -32.44 -2.17 -16.03
CA ALA A 278 -33.69 -1.60 -16.55
C ALA A 278 -34.70 -2.67 -17.01
N PRO A 279 -34.30 -3.78 -17.69
CA PRO A 279 -35.22 -4.87 -18.03
C PRO A 279 -35.82 -5.60 -16.81
N GLU A 280 -35.03 -5.78 -15.73
CA GLU A 280 -35.54 -6.36 -14.48
C GLU A 280 -36.61 -5.46 -13.84
N LEU A 281 -36.42 -4.13 -13.87
CA LEU A 281 -37.41 -3.17 -13.37
C LEU A 281 -38.66 -3.11 -14.25
N ALA A 282 -38.50 -3.04 -15.57
CA ALA A 282 -39.61 -2.99 -16.53
C ALA A 282 -40.52 -4.22 -16.40
N SER A 283 -39.92 -5.42 -16.34
CA SER A 283 -40.68 -6.67 -16.15
C SER A 283 -41.34 -6.76 -14.78
N ARG A 284 -40.64 -6.36 -13.71
CA ARG A 284 -41.17 -6.42 -12.34
C ARG A 284 -42.34 -5.46 -12.13
N LEU A 285 -42.27 -4.26 -12.68
CA LEU A 285 -43.26 -3.20 -12.48
C LEU A 285 -44.35 -3.17 -13.55
N SER A 286 -44.22 -4.02 -14.59
CA SER A 286 -45.13 -4.06 -15.75
C SER A 286 -45.23 -2.70 -16.47
N VAL A 287 -44.10 -2.02 -16.60
CA VAL A 287 -43.96 -0.72 -17.28
C VAL A 287 -43.08 -0.88 -18.50
N ASP A 288 -43.37 -0.12 -19.56
CA ASP A 288 -42.59 -0.12 -20.81
C ASP A 288 -41.13 0.27 -20.55
N LEU A 289 -40.19 -0.43 -21.19
CA LEU A 289 -38.75 -0.23 -20.99
C LEU A 289 -38.31 1.22 -21.30
N GLU A 290 -38.88 1.83 -22.34
CA GLU A 290 -38.58 3.22 -22.73
C GLU A 290 -38.90 4.23 -21.60
N VAL A 291 -39.99 3.99 -20.86
CA VAL A 291 -40.41 4.86 -19.75
C VAL A 291 -39.48 4.67 -18.54
N ILE A 292 -39.03 3.43 -18.31
CA ILE A 292 -38.04 3.13 -17.26
C ILE A 292 -36.69 3.77 -17.59
N ASP A 293 -36.21 3.64 -18.82
CA ASP A 293 -34.93 4.23 -19.26
C ASP A 293 -34.96 5.77 -19.16
N ALA A 294 -36.06 6.41 -19.56
CA ALA A 294 -36.23 7.86 -19.40
C ALA A 294 -36.20 8.30 -17.92
N GLY A 295 -36.93 7.58 -17.05
CA GLY A 295 -36.93 7.86 -15.61
C GLY A 295 -35.57 7.63 -14.94
N LEU A 296 -34.83 6.59 -15.33
CA LEU A 296 -33.46 6.33 -14.86
C LEU A 296 -32.49 7.42 -15.32
N ALA A 297 -32.55 7.84 -16.58
CA ALA A 297 -31.72 8.93 -17.09
C ALA A 297 -31.97 10.25 -16.33
N ARG A 298 -33.23 10.53 -16.00
CA ARG A 298 -33.59 11.70 -15.18
C ARG A 298 -33.05 11.61 -13.76
N LEU A 299 -33.22 10.47 -13.08
CA LEU A 299 -32.65 10.26 -11.73
C LEU A 299 -31.11 10.31 -11.71
N GLU A 300 -30.46 9.86 -12.79
CA GLU A 300 -29.02 9.99 -12.97
C GLU A 300 -28.61 11.46 -13.09
N SER A 301 -29.35 12.26 -13.86
CA SER A 301 -29.10 13.71 -13.97
C SER A 301 -29.29 14.48 -12.66
N GLU A 302 -30.18 14.00 -11.78
CA GLU A 302 -30.36 14.50 -10.41
C GLU A 302 -29.26 14.03 -9.44
N GLY A 303 -28.39 13.11 -9.86
CA GLY A 303 -27.26 12.59 -9.06
C GLY A 303 -27.65 11.60 -7.95
N GLN A 304 -28.87 11.05 -7.98
CA GLN A 304 -29.35 10.14 -6.94
C GLN A 304 -28.96 8.69 -7.16
N ILE A 305 -28.79 8.30 -8.42
CA ILE A 305 -28.43 6.95 -8.83
C ILE A 305 -27.15 6.97 -9.65
N LEU A 306 -26.48 5.81 -9.71
CA LEU A 306 -25.27 5.62 -10.50
C LEU A 306 -25.46 4.42 -11.42
N ARG A 307 -24.98 4.58 -12.66
CA ARG A 307 -24.87 3.48 -13.63
C ARG A 307 -23.52 2.78 -13.53
N GLY A 308 -23.50 1.46 -13.69
CA GLY A 308 -22.26 0.70 -13.61
C GLY A 308 -22.45 -0.81 -13.73
N ARG A 309 -21.44 -1.55 -13.30
CA ARG A 309 -21.42 -3.02 -13.24
C ARG A 309 -21.04 -3.41 -11.82
N PHE A 310 -22.04 -3.60 -10.95
CA PHE A 310 -21.87 -3.69 -9.51
C PHE A 310 -21.88 -5.15 -9.01
N ARG A 311 -22.79 -5.98 -9.54
CA ARG A 311 -22.85 -7.42 -9.21
C ARG A 311 -21.64 -8.18 -9.78
N PRO A 312 -21.15 -9.26 -9.13
CA PRO A 312 -20.10 -10.12 -9.68
C PRO A 312 -20.46 -10.71 -11.06
N PRO A 313 -19.46 -11.10 -11.90
CA PRO A 313 -19.71 -11.64 -13.25
C PRO A 313 -20.74 -12.79 -13.30
N GLY A 314 -20.74 -13.69 -12.30
CA GLY A 314 -21.67 -14.82 -12.25
C GLY A 314 -23.12 -14.50 -11.88
N MET A 315 -23.39 -13.28 -11.40
CA MET A 315 -24.74 -12.81 -11.01
C MET A 315 -25.32 -11.78 -11.99
N ARG A 316 -24.59 -11.43 -13.06
CA ARG A 316 -24.99 -10.39 -14.02
C ARG A 316 -25.67 -11.02 -15.23
N PRO A 317 -26.89 -10.59 -15.60
CA PRO A 317 -27.47 -10.94 -16.89
C PRO A 317 -26.66 -10.27 -18.02
N ASN A 318 -25.98 -11.07 -18.85
CA ASN A 318 -25.32 -10.65 -20.10
C ASN A 318 -24.39 -9.41 -20.02
N GLY A 319 -23.79 -9.12 -18.86
CA GLY A 319 -22.95 -7.93 -18.69
C GLY A 319 -23.67 -6.59 -18.87
N ALA A 320 -25.00 -6.60 -18.72
CA ALA A 320 -25.86 -5.43 -18.84
C ALA A 320 -25.46 -4.34 -17.83
N VAL A 321 -25.80 -3.10 -18.18
CA VAL A 321 -25.60 -1.94 -17.30
C VAL A 321 -26.62 -2.00 -16.16
N GLU A 322 -26.12 -1.80 -14.95
CA GLU A 322 -26.88 -1.80 -13.71
C GLU A 322 -27.01 -0.40 -13.15
N TRP A 323 -28.08 -0.20 -12.40
CA TRP A 323 -28.44 1.04 -11.73
C TRP A 323 -28.56 0.77 -10.24
N CYS A 324 -28.00 1.67 -9.42
CA CYS A 324 -28.08 1.57 -7.98
C CYS A 324 -28.16 2.97 -7.36
N ASN A 325 -28.93 3.11 -6.29
CA ASN A 325 -28.94 4.35 -5.50
C ASN A 325 -27.56 4.61 -4.89
N ARG A 326 -27.11 5.87 -4.95
CA ARG A 326 -25.78 6.32 -4.48
C ARG A 326 -25.53 5.98 -3.01
N ARG A 327 -26.54 6.13 -2.14
CA ARG A 327 -26.43 5.87 -0.70
C ARG A 327 -26.27 4.38 -0.41
N LEU A 328 -27.06 3.53 -1.06
CA LEU A 328 -26.95 2.07 -0.94
C LEU A 328 -25.62 1.57 -1.49
N LEU A 329 -25.21 2.07 -2.65
CA LEU A 329 -23.92 1.71 -3.26
C LEU A 329 -22.76 2.05 -2.32
N ALA A 330 -22.75 3.26 -1.73
CA ALA A 330 -21.73 3.66 -0.77
C ALA A 330 -21.70 2.77 0.49
N ARG A 331 -22.86 2.25 0.93
CA ARG A 331 -22.95 1.32 2.06
C ARG A 331 -22.41 -0.06 1.71
N ILE A 332 -22.81 -0.64 0.57
CA ILE A 332 -22.28 -1.92 0.05
C ILE A 332 -20.76 -1.85 -0.08
N HIS A 333 -20.27 -0.72 -0.59
CA HIS A 333 -18.86 -0.47 -0.78
C HIS A 333 -18.08 -0.44 0.53
N ARG A 334 -18.58 0.29 1.54
CA ARG A 334 -17.96 0.35 2.87
C ARG A 334 -17.88 -1.04 3.52
N LEU A 335 -18.93 -1.84 3.39
CA LEU A 335 -18.94 -3.22 3.90
C LEU A 335 -17.92 -4.11 3.18
N THR A 336 -17.84 -3.99 1.85
CA THR A 336 -16.87 -4.74 1.03
C THR A 336 -15.43 -4.39 1.43
N ILE A 337 -15.11 -3.11 1.60
CA ILE A 337 -13.79 -2.68 2.08
C ILE A 337 -13.52 -3.16 3.50
N GLY A 338 -14.51 -3.06 4.40
CA GLY A 338 -14.37 -3.52 5.78
C GLY A 338 -14.03 -4.99 5.86
N ARG A 339 -14.64 -5.83 5.00
CA ARG A 339 -14.33 -7.25 4.89
C ARG A 339 -12.91 -7.50 4.40
N LEU A 340 -12.52 -6.89 3.28
CA LEU A 340 -11.16 -7.01 2.73
C LEU A 340 -10.09 -6.55 3.72
N ARG A 341 -10.37 -5.50 4.51
CA ARG A 341 -9.46 -5.03 5.57
C ARG A 341 -9.33 -6.01 6.73
N ARG A 342 -10.41 -6.70 7.10
CA ARG A 342 -10.37 -7.76 8.14
C ARG A 342 -9.59 -8.98 7.66
N GLU A 343 -9.64 -9.30 6.37
CA GLU A 343 -8.86 -10.39 5.79
C GLU A 343 -7.35 -10.12 5.83
N ILE A 344 -6.95 -8.84 5.82
CA ILE A 344 -5.55 -8.37 5.86
C ILE A 344 -5.27 -7.61 7.17
N GLU A 345 -5.98 -7.96 8.24
CA GLU A 345 -5.84 -7.23 9.50
C GLU A 345 -4.44 -7.46 10.09
N PRO A 346 -3.68 -6.37 10.38
CA PRO A 346 -2.36 -6.52 10.98
C PRO A 346 -2.50 -7.14 12.36
N VAL A 347 -1.82 -8.27 12.56
CA VAL A 347 -1.75 -8.94 13.86
C VAL A 347 -0.83 -8.17 14.81
N THR A 348 -1.00 -8.39 16.11
CA THR A 348 -0.12 -7.79 17.10
C THR A 348 1.33 -8.28 16.93
N SER A 349 2.32 -7.47 17.34
CA SER A 349 3.73 -7.90 17.30
C SER A 349 3.97 -9.21 18.06
N ALA A 350 3.20 -9.46 19.13
CA ALA A 350 3.28 -10.69 19.90
C ALA A 350 2.79 -11.91 19.10
N GLU A 351 1.70 -11.79 18.35
CA GLU A 351 1.18 -12.85 17.48
C GLU A 351 2.13 -13.11 16.31
N PHE A 352 2.64 -12.04 15.69
CA PHE A 352 3.63 -12.15 14.62
C PHE A 352 4.90 -12.88 15.10
N LEU A 353 5.43 -12.53 16.27
CA LEU A 353 6.61 -13.20 16.83
C LEU A 353 6.33 -14.68 17.16
N ARG A 354 5.16 -15.01 17.70
CA ARG A 354 4.76 -16.42 17.95
C ARG A 354 4.68 -17.20 16.64
N PHE A 355 4.07 -16.63 15.62
CA PHE A 355 4.04 -17.22 14.28
C PHE A 355 5.47 -17.42 13.76
N LEU A 356 6.30 -16.38 13.82
CA LEU A 356 7.67 -16.43 13.30
C LEU A 356 8.52 -17.50 14.00
N PHE A 357 8.45 -17.62 15.33
CA PHE A 357 9.18 -18.66 16.06
C PHE A 357 8.72 -20.07 15.71
N ARG A 358 7.42 -20.27 15.46
CA ARG A 358 6.89 -21.57 15.01
C ARG A 358 7.26 -21.87 13.56
N TRP A 359 7.13 -20.88 12.69
CA TRP A 359 7.47 -20.96 11.26
C TRP A 359 8.96 -21.23 11.04
N GLN A 360 9.82 -20.68 11.91
CA GLN A 360 11.27 -20.88 11.89
C GLN A 360 11.72 -22.09 12.72
N HIS A 361 10.80 -22.93 13.21
CA HIS A 361 11.10 -24.13 14.00
C HIS A 361 11.88 -23.86 15.31
N LEU A 362 11.79 -22.65 15.87
CA LEU A 362 12.47 -22.25 17.12
C LEU A 362 11.61 -22.47 18.36
N ALA A 363 10.29 -22.57 18.21
CA ALA A 363 9.38 -22.84 19.31
C ALA A 363 9.47 -24.31 19.76
N PRO A 364 9.44 -24.62 21.07
CA PRO A 364 9.43 -25.99 21.55
C PRO A 364 8.30 -26.82 20.91
N GLY A 365 8.64 -28.02 20.42
CA GLY A 365 7.68 -28.90 19.74
C GLY A 365 7.47 -28.60 18.25
N THR A 366 8.14 -27.58 17.71
CA THR A 366 8.18 -27.31 16.25
C THR A 366 9.49 -27.72 15.60
N GLN A 367 10.49 -28.16 16.37
CA GLN A 367 11.78 -28.60 15.82
C GLN A 367 11.63 -29.81 14.89
N LEU A 368 12.37 -29.78 13.78
CA LEU A 368 12.45 -30.89 12.84
C LEU A 368 13.48 -31.93 13.29
N HIS A 369 13.56 -33.06 12.60
CA HIS A 369 14.39 -34.20 13.02
C HIS A 369 15.20 -34.77 11.84
N GLY A 370 16.41 -35.23 12.15
CA GLY A 370 17.24 -35.98 11.20
C GLY A 370 17.73 -35.17 9.99
N VAL A 371 18.14 -35.90 8.95
CA VAL A 371 18.74 -35.34 7.72
C VAL A 371 17.70 -34.59 6.88
N GLU A 372 16.53 -35.18 6.66
CA GLU A 372 15.42 -34.55 5.92
C GLU A 372 14.98 -33.22 6.56
N GLY A 373 14.85 -33.20 7.90
CA GLY A 373 14.54 -31.98 8.64
C GLY A 373 15.64 -30.93 8.52
N THR A 374 16.90 -31.36 8.41
CA THR A 374 18.03 -30.46 8.18
C THR A 374 17.95 -29.83 6.79
N LEU A 375 17.65 -30.62 5.76
CA LEU A 375 17.48 -30.13 4.39
C LEU A 375 16.35 -29.09 4.30
N ALA A 376 15.18 -29.36 4.89
CA ALA A 376 14.05 -28.44 4.89
C ALA A 376 14.36 -27.09 5.58
N VAL A 377 15.11 -27.12 6.69
CA VAL A 377 15.57 -25.87 7.35
C VAL A 377 16.53 -25.10 6.44
N LEU A 378 17.44 -25.79 5.76
CA LEU A 378 18.40 -25.17 4.85
C LEU A 378 17.71 -24.58 3.61
N GLU A 379 16.69 -25.26 3.07
CA GLU A 379 15.84 -24.75 2.00
C GLU A 379 15.11 -23.46 2.40
N GLN A 380 14.59 -23.40 3.62
CA GLN A 380 13.93 -22.18 4.12
C GLN A 380 14.93 -21.02 4.37
N LEU A 381 16.17 -21.33 4.72
CA LEU A 381 17.21 -20.35 5.06
C LEU A 381 18.18 -20.04 3.93
N GLN A 382 18.02 -20.67 2.76
CA GLN A 382 18.89 -20.41 1.62
C GLN A 382 18.82 -18.95 1.19
N GLY A 383 19.97 -18.41 0.78
CA GLY A 383 20.11 -16.97 0.51
C GLY A 383 20.41 -16.11 1.74
N TYR A 384 20.28 -16.63 2.96
CA TYR A 384 20.65 -15.90 4.18
C TYR A 384 22.08 -16.21 4.63
N GLU A 385 22.93 -15.19 4.71
CA GLU A 385 24.31 -15.34 5.17
C GLU A 385 24.42 -15.21 6.69
N VAL A 386 24.97 -16.23 7.32
CA VAL A 386 25.21 -16.30 8.78
C VAL A 386 26.71 -16.48 9.02
N PRO A 387 27.26 -15.97 10.14
CA PRO A 387 28.61 -16.34 10.56
C PRO A 387 28.85 -17.85 10.51
N ALA A 388 29.93 -18.27 9.85
CA ALA A 388 30.32 -19.67 9.70
C ALA A 388 30.24 -20.47 11.01
N GLY A 389 30.69 -19.89 12.12
CA GLY A 389 30.69 -20.54 13.44
C GLY A 389 29.31 -20.64 14.11
N ALA A 390 28.28 -19.97 13.60
CA ALA A 390 26.95 -19.93 14.20
C ALA A 390 25.95 -20.92 13.55
N TRP A 391 26.22 -21.41 12.34
CA TRP A 391 25.33 -22.34 11.62
C TRP A 391 24.95 -23.56 12.46
N GLU A 392 25.92 -24.35 12.91
CA GLU A 392 25.61 -25.58 13.64
C GLU A 392 25.11 -25.32 15.06
N GLY A 393 25.81 -24.47 15.82
CA GLY A 393 25.53 -24.27 17.24
C GLY A 393 24.33 -23.38 17.56
N GLN A 394 23.99 -22.43 16.68
CA GLN A 394 22.95 -21.41 16.96
C GLN A 394 21.77 -21.48 15.98
N VAL A 395 22.00 -21.90 14.73
CA VAL A 395 20.93 -21.97 13.72
C VAL A 395 20.31 -23.37 13.68
N LEU A 396 21.11 -24.40 13.39
CA LEU A 396 20.65 -25.77 13.18
C LEU A 396 20.30 -26.47 14.50
N ALA A 397 21.16 -26.41 15.52
CA ALA A 397 20.89 -27.03 16.83
C ALA A 397 19.67 -26.47 17.57
N ARG A 398 19.15 -25.30 17.15
CA ARG A 398 17.90 -24.73 17.70
C ARG A 398 16.65 -25.15 16.94
N ARG A 399 16.80 -25.56 15.68
CA ARG A 399 15.70 -25.92 14.76
C ARG A 399 15.55 -27.43 14.56
N ILE A 400 16.60 -28.19 14.84
CA ILE A 400 16.66 -29.63 14.68
C ILE A 400 16.87 -30.27 16.05
N ALA A 401 15.94 -31.12 16.46
CA ALA A 401 16.06 -31.90 17.68
C ALA A 401 17.21 -32.91 17.53
N ASP A 402 18.03 -33.03 18.58
CA ASP A 402 19.22 -33.90 18.62
C ASP A 402 20.14 -33.74 17.41
N TYR A 403 20.38 -32.50 16.98
CA TYR A 403 21.25 -32.19 15.84
C TYR A 403 22.64 -32.81 15.99
N SER A 404 23.05 -33.55 14.95
CA SER A 404 24.41 -34.09 14.79
C SER A 404 25.08 -33.46 13.57
N PRO A 405 26.37 -33.07 13.64
CA PRO A 405 27.13 -32.56 12.50
C PRO A 405 27.14 -33.50 11.27
N GLU A 406 26.97 -34.80 11.50
CA GLU A 406 26.89 -35.82 10.44
C GLU A 406 25.70 -35.60 9.48
N PHE A 407 24.64 -34.92 9.91
CA PHE A 407 23.48 -34.65 9.06
C PHE A 407 23.84 -33.68 7.94
N LEU A 408 24.50 -32.57 8.29
CA LEU A 408 24.99 -31.60 7.31
C LEU A 408 26.09 -32.18 6.42
N ASP A 409 27.00 -32.96 6.99
CA ASP A 409 28.07 -33.60 6.21
C ASP A 409 27.51 -34.55 5.15
N ARG A 410 26.46 -35.29 5.48
CA ARG A 410 25.80 -36.20 4.54
C ARG A 410 25.18 -35.44 3.37
N LEU A 411 24.54 -34.29 3.63
CA LEU A 411 23.92 -33.43 2.62
C LEU A 411 24.95 -32.75 1.71
N CYS A 412 26.10 -32.35 2.26
CA CYS A 412 27.20 -31.82 1.44
C CYS A 412 27.84 -32.90 0.56
N LEU A 413 28.06 -34.09 1.11
CA LEU A 413 28.71 -35.21 0.41
C LEU A 413 27.81 -35.88 -0.64
N SER A 414 26.48 -35.91 -0.42
CA SER A 414 25.50 -36.34 -1.42
C SER A 414 25.41 -35.34 -2.57
N GLY A 415 25.76 -34.07 -2.32
CA GLY A 415 25.69 -32.98 -3.27
C GLY A 415 24.35 -32.25 -3.25
N ASP A 416 23.42 -32.61 -2.36
CA ASP A 416 22.12 -31.95 -2.20
C ASP A 416 22.30 -30.47 -1.82
N VAL A 417 23.31 -30.18 -1.02
CA VAL A 417 23.59 -28.85 -0.46
C VAL A 417 25.03 -28.43 -0.75
N MET A 418 25.22 -27.14 -1.00
CA MET A 418 26.53 -26.50 -1.03
C MET A 418 26.59 -25.31 -0.07
N TRP A 419 27.79 -24.81 0.18
CA TRP A 419 28.01 -23.65 1.04
C TRP A 419 28.97 -22.68 0.38
N GLY A 420 28.80 -21.40 0.64
CA GLY A 420 29.61 -20.35 0.04
C GLY A 420 29.17 -18.97 0.50
N ARG A 421 29.88 -17.96 0.05
CA ARG A 421 29.50 -16.57 0.30
C ARG A 421 28.80 -16.04 -0.95
N LEU A 422 27.62 -15.46 -0.76
CA LEU A 422 26.79 -14.88 -1.82
C LEU A 422 27.10 -13.39 -2.00
N SER A 423 27.33 -12.66 -0.91
CA SER A 423 27.63 -11.22 -0.98
C SER A 423 29.09 -10.99 -1.37
N PRO A 424 29.41 -9.98 -2.21
CA PRO A 424 30.78 -9.65 -2.52
C PRO A 424 31.58 -9.31 -1.25
N HIS A 425 32.84 -9.74 -1.21
CA HIS A 425 33.73 -9.35 -0.12
C HIS A 425 34.05 -7.86 -0.21
N PRO A 426 34.13 -7.10 0.91
CA PRO A 426 34.48 -5.67 0.91
C PRO A 426 35.80 -5.35 0.20
N VAL A 427 36.70 -6.32 0.08
CA VAL A 427 37.95 -6.19 -0.69
C VAL A 427 37.69 -5.90 -2.17
N PHE A 428 36.54 -6.28 -2.72
CA PHE A 428 36.16 -6.03 -4.11
C PHE A 428 35.15 -4.89 -4.28
N ASP A 429 34.77 -4.18 -3.21
CA ASP A 429 33.83 -3.06 -3.31
C ASP A 429 34.49 -1.87 -4.08
N PRO A 430 33.90 -1.40 -5.19
CA PRO A 430 34.39 -0.26 -5.94
C PRO A 430 33.98 1.09 -5.31
N VAL A 431 33.02 1.13 -4.39
CA VAL A 431 32.46 2.37 -3.82
C VAL A 431 33.07 2.66 -2.44
N GLY A 432 34.31 3.14 -2.43
CA GLY A 432 34.81 4.19 -1.52
C GLY A 432 34.54 4.16 -0.01
N THR A 433 34.13 3.07 0.61
CA THR A 433 34.07 2.94 2.09
C THR A 433 35.36 2.34 2.67
N ALA A 434 36.18 1.71 1.83
CA ALA A 434 37.57 1.45 2.15
C ALA A 434 38.36 2.76 2.03
N ARG A 435 38.86 3.28 3.17
CA ARG A 435 40.01 4.20 3.20
C ARG A 435 41.08 3.69 2.23
N ASP A 436 41.80 4.63 1.61
CA ASP A 436 42.96 4.38 0.74
C ASP A 436 43.78 3.16 1.20
N PRO A 437 44.26 2.31 0.26
CA PRO A 437 45.04 1.13 0.61
C PRO A 437 46.35 1.54 1.28
N ASP A 438 46.39 1.43 2.61
CA ASP A 438 47.61 1.54 3.41
C ASP A 438 48.62 0.46 2.96
N PRO A 439 49.94 0.72 2.85
CA PRO A 439 50.96 -0.24 2.37
C PRO A 439 51.21 -1.45 3.29
N GLY A 440 50.30 -1.74 4.22
CA GLY A 440 50.38 -2.81 5.21
C GLY A 440 49.10 -3.63 5.34
N ARG A 441 48.34 -3.81 4.24
CA ARG A 441 47.07 -4.57 4.23
C ARG A 441 47.17 -5.86 5.04
N GLU A 442 46.34 -5.94 6.09
CA GLU A 442 46.14 -7.20 6.81
C GLU A 442 45.67 -8.27 5.81
N PRO A 443 46.29 -9.46 5.80
CA PRO A 443 45.85 -10.54 4.92
C PRO A 443 44.39 -10.88 5.21
N ILE A 444 43.63 -11.26 4.18
CA ILE A 444 42.25 -11.75 4.34
C ILE A 444 42.32 -13.00 5.22
N ARG A 445 42.03 -12.83 6.52
CA ARG A 445 42.09 -13.93 7.47
C ARG A 445 40.72 -14.56 7.64
N PRO A 446 40.60 -15.88 7.52
CA PRO A 446 39.37 -16.56 7.86
C PRO A 446 39.04 -16.38 9.34
N THR A 447 37.85 -15.88 9.64
CA THR A 447 37.35 -15.76 11.01
C THR A 447 36.05 -16.55 11.14
N ARG A 448 35.69 -16.94 12.37
CA ARG A 448 34.36 -17.53 12.67
C ARG A 448 33.19 -16.63 12.25
N ALA A 449 33.46 -15.34 12.09
CA ALA A 449 32.51 -14.32 11.71
C ALA A 449 32.33 -14.19 10.19
N ALA A 450 33.06 -14.95 9.38
CA ALA A 450 32.91 -14.92 7.93
C ALA A 450 31.45 -15.27 7.56
N PRO A 451 30.75 -14.40 6.80
CA PRO A 451 29.39 -14.66 6.37
C PRO A 451 29.40 -15.78 5.33
N ILE A 452 28.65 -16.84 5.61
CA ILE A 452 28.50 -18.01 4.74
C ILE A 452 27.00 -18.31 4.65
N ALA A 453 26.52 -18.56 3.45
CA ALA A 453 25.23 -19.16 3.18
C ALA A 453 25.39 -20.67 2.93
N ILE A 454 24.37 -21.42 3.28
CA ILE A 454 24.21 -22.83 2.93
C ILE A 454 22.92 -22.91 2.11
N PHE A 455 22.96 -23.54 0.94
CA PHE A 455 21.87 -23.52 -0.02
C PHE A 455 21.85 -24.77 -0.88
N LEU A 456 20.72 -25.04 -1.52
CA LEU A 456 20.55 -26.22 -2.36
C LEU A 456 21.39 -26.07 -3.62
N ARG A 457 21.98 -27.18 -4.08
CA ARG A 457 22.81 -27.16 -5.28
C ARG A 457 22.03 -26.79 -6.54
N GLU A 458 20.77 -27.19 -6.62
CA GLU A 458 19.87 -26.85 -7.74
C GLU A 458 19.53 -25.35 -7.80
N ASP A 459 19.53 -24.67 -6.65
CA ASP A 459 19.24 -23.24 -6.52
C ASP A 459 20.49 -22.35 -6.67
N ALA A 460 21.67 -22.96 -6.81
CA ALA A 460 22.93 -22.24 -6.90
C ALA A 460 22.97 -21.25 -8.07
N GLU A 461 22.38 -21.59 -9.21
CA GLU A 461 22.41 -20.76 -10.42
C GLU A 461 21.81 -19.38 -10.17
N TRP A 462 20.61 -19.30 -9.57
CA TRP A 462 19.95 -18.00 -9.33
C TRP A 462 20.51 -17.28 -8.09
N LEU A 463 20.95 -18.02 -7.06
CA LEU A 463 21.55 -17.44 -5.86
C LEU A 463 22.94 -16.83 -6.13
N LEU A 464 23.71 -17.42 -7.04
CA LEU A 464 25.03 -16.96 -7.45
C LEU A 464 24.97 -16.09 -8.70
N SER A 465 23.85 -16.07 -9.44
CA SER A 465 23.62 -15.10 -10.50
C SER A 465 23.75 -13.71 -9.88
N LYS A 466 24.90 -13.08 -10.13
CA LYS A 466 25.12 -11.71 -9.70
C LYS A 466 23.96 -10.91 -10.26
N THR A 467 23.30 -10.12 -9.41
CA THR A 467 22.44 -9.01 -9.84
C THR A 467 23.28 -8.06 -10.71
N GLU A 468 23.50 -8.42 -11.97
CA GLU A 468 24.16 -7.59 -12.99
C GLU A 468 23.24 -6.44 -13.42
N ASP A 469 21.95 -6.48 -13.06
CA ASP A 469 20.92 -5.56 -13.57
C ASP A 469 20.77 -4.22 -12.82
N SER A 470 21.49 -3.96 -11.71
CA SER A 470 21.27 -2.70 -10.98
C SER A 470 22.23 -1.56 -11.28
N VAL A 471 23.44 -1.76 -11.82
CA VAL A 471 24.36 -0.63 -12.14
C VAL A 471 25.41 -0.98 -13.22
N ARG A 472 25.06 -0.99 -14.51
CA ARG A 472 25.83 -0.45 -15.68
C ARG A 472 25.43 -1.12 -17.01
N PRO A 473 25.28 -0.35 -18.11
CA PRO A 473 24.96 -0.91 -19.41
C PRO A 473 26.14 -1.69 -20.01
N ALA A 474 25.82 -2.84 -20.58
CA ALA A 474 26.72 -3.75 -21.28
C ALA A 474 27.56 -3.04 -22.35
N GLN A 475 28.89 -3.08 -22.20
CA GLN A 475 29.82 -2.91 -23.31
C GLN A 475 30.60 -4.21 -23.52
N GLN A 476 30.41 -4.71 -24.74
CA GLN A 476 31.06 -5.80 -25.46
C GLN A 476 32.48 -6.17 -25.00
N ALA A 477 32.67 -7.44 -24.64
CA ALA A 477 33.92 -8.15 -24.83
C ALA A 477 33.64 -9.65 -25.05
N SER A 478 33.92 -10.10 -26.27
CA SER A 478 33.91 -11.49 -26.72
C SER A 478 35.04 -12.28 -26.04
N GLY A 479 34.68 -13.35 -25.34
CA GLY A 479 35.58 -14.27 -24.66
C GLY A 479 34.77 -15.27 -23.82
N ALA A 480 35.33 -16.44 -23.51
CA ALA A 480 34.64 -17.54 -22.81
C ALA A 480 34.00 -17.10 -21.47
N PRO A 481 32.89 -17.73 -21.03
CA PRO A 481 32.21 -17.37 -19.79
C PRO A 481 33.08 -17.79 -18.60
N SER A 482 33.63 -16.82 -17.86
CA SER A 482 34.22 -17.05 -16.54
C SER A 482 33.34 -16.38 -15.49
N ALA A 483 32.98 -17.11 -14.44
CA ALA A 483 32.06 -16.71 -13.37
C ALA A 483 32.54 -15.49 -12.54
N HIS A 484 33.74 -14.98 -12.82
CA HIS A 484 34.44 -13.97 -12.01
C HIS A 484 34.56 -12.60 -12.70
N ARG A 485 33.87 -12.37 -13.83
CA ARG A 485 33.88 -11.07 -14.53
C ARG A 485 33.51 -9.93 -13.56
N GLY A 486 34.37 -8.91 -13.51
CA GLY A 486 34.19 -7.69 -12.70
C GLY A 486 34.97 -7.62 -11.38
N LEU A 487 35.64 -8.68 -10.92
CA LEU A 487 36.43 -8.65 -9.67
C LEU A 487 37.91 -8.32 -9.93
N ASP A 488 38.48 -7.40 -9.16
CA ASP A 488 39.92 -7.09 -9.18
C ASP A 488 40.73 -8.16 -8.44
N LEU A 489 41.02 -9.26 -9.13
CA LEU A 489 41.75 -10.42 -8.58
C LEU A 489 43.19 -10.09 -8.15
N GLN A 490 43.75 -8.93 -8.54
CA GLN A 490 45.08 -8.52 -8.06
C GLN A 490 45.10 -8.23 -6.56
N ARG A 491 43.93 -8.00 -5.96
CA ARG A 491 43.77 -7.81 -4.51
C ARG A 491 43.95 -9.09 -3.69
N LEU A 492 43.94 -10.26 -4.34
CA LEU A 492 44.18 -11.56 -3.72
C LEU A 492 45.68 -11.87 -3.59
N SER A 493 46.04 -12.72 -2.62
CA SER A 493 47.41 -13.23 -2.52
C SER A 493 47.87 -13.96 -3.79
N ALA A 494 49.19 -14.02 -4.01
CA ALA A 494 49.74 -14.74 -5.16
C ALA A 494 49.41 -16.24 -5.11
N SER A 495 49.29 -16.79 -3.90
CA SER A 495 48.94 -18.20 -3.65
C SER A 495 47.46 -18.44 -3.94
N ALA A 496 46.56 -17.54 -3.51
CA ALA A 496 45.13 -17.60 -3.83
C ALA A 496 44.88 -17.53 -5.34
N ARG A 497 45.53 -16.61 -6.07
CA ARG A 497 45.44 -16.54 -7.53
C ARG A 497 45.90 -17.82 -8.21
N ALA A 498 47.04 -18.37 -7.80
CA ALA A 498 47.56 -19.59 -8.42
C ALA A 498 46.68 -20.82 -8.14
N VAL A 499 46.02 -20.88 -6.97
CA VAL A 499 45.03 -21.92 -6.64
C VAL A 499 43.75 -21.75 -7.46
N LEU A 500 43.27 -20.51 -7.63
CA LEU A 500 42.11 -20.20 -8.46
C LEU A 500 42.34 -20.62 -9.91
N ASP A 501 43.49 -20.24 -10.50
CA ASP A 501 43.88 -20.65 -11.86
C ASP A 501 44.03 -22.17 -12.02
N ALA A 502 44.41 -22.87 -10.94
CA ALA A 502 44.50 -24.33 -10.95
C ALA A 502 43.10 -24.98 -10.93
N LEU A 503 42.17 -24.43 -10.15
CA LEU A 503 40.78 -24.88 -10.10
C LEU A 503 40.03 -24.60 -11.40
N GLU A 504 40.25 -23.45 -12.04
CA GLU A 504 39.68 -23.14 -13.36
C GLU A 504 40.12 -24.14 -14.45
N ARG A 505 41.39 -24.57 -14.42
CA ARG A 505 41.93 -25.48 -15.44
C ARG A 505 41.64 -26.95 -15.17
N ARG A 506 41.60 -27.37 -13.91
CA ARG A 506 41.49 -28.79 -13.51
C ARG A 506 40.11 -29.18 -13.00
N GLY A 507 39.27 -28.21 -12.66
CA GLY A 507 38.01 -28.44 -11.97
C GLY A 507 38.22 -28.86 -10.51
N ALA A 508 37.19 -29.50 -9.94
CA ALA A 508 37.15 -29.89 -8.54
C ALA A 508 38.31 -30.81 -8.15
N SER A 509 39.18 -30.36 -7.25
CA SER A 509 40.47 -31.01 -6.92
C SER A 509 40.68 -31.14 -5.41
N PHE A 510 41.41 -32.17 -4.99
CA PHE A 510 41.82 -32.29 -3.58
C PHE A 510 42.93 -31.30 -3.23
N GLN A 511 43.03 -30.89 -1.96
CA GLN A 511 44.08 -29.97 -1.49
C GLN A 511 45.50 -30.45 -1.85
N SER A 512 45.76 -31.76 -1.74
CA SER A 512 47.06 -32.35 -2.10
C SER A 512 47.38 -32.23 -3.59
N GLU A 513 46.37 -32.34 -4.44
CA GLU A 513 46.51 -32.21 -5.89
C GLU A 513 46.76 -30.75 -6.29
N LEU A 514 46.09 -29.81 -5.61
CA LEU A 514 46.32 -28.37 -5.78
C LEU A 514 47.73 -27.96 -5.33
N ALA A 515 48.21 -28.50 -4.19
CA ALA A 515 49.58 -28.28 -3.72
C ALA A 515 50.62 -28.77 -4.74
N ALA A 516 50.41 -29.96 -5.32
CA ALA A 516 51.28 -30.48 -6.37
C ALA A 516 51.17 -29.67 -7.68
N ALA A 517 49.99 -29.17 -8.03
CA ALA A 517 49.75 -28.39 -9.25
C ALA A 517 50.40 -27.01 -9.21
N VAL A 518 50.33 -26.34 -8.05
CA VAL A 518 50.80 -24.97 -7.85
C VAL A 518 52.28 -24.95 -7.45
N GLY A 519 52.83 -26.09 -6.99
CA GLY A 519 54.21 -26.19 -6.52
C GLY A 519 54.46 -25.48 -5.19
N ARG A 520 53.43 -25.38 -4.35
CA ARG A 520 53.46 -24.71 -3.03
C ARG A 520 53.20 -25.70 -1.89
N PRO A 521 53.73 -25.45 -0.67
CA PRO A 521 53.48 -26.30 0.49
C PRO A 521 51.99 -26.37 0.82
N GLN A 522 51.52 -27.53 1.33
CA GLN A 522 50.10 -27.77 1.63
C GLN A 522 49.47 -26.71 2.52
N ARG A 523 50.20 -26.21 3.51
CA ARG A 523 49.75 -25.16 4.44
C ARG A 523 49.46 -23.84 3.72
N GLU A 524 50.27 -23.48 2.72
CA GLU A 524 50.09 -22.25 1.96
C GLU A 524 48.90 -22.36 1.00
N VAL A 525 48.67 -23.55 0.43
CA VAL A 525 47.45 -23.83 -0.36
C VAL A 525 46.20 -23.84 0.51
N GLU A 526 46.30 -24.32 1.75
CA GLU A 526 45.23 -24.24 2.74
C GLU A 526 44.85 -22.78 3.01
N GLU A 527 45.85 -21.92 3.29
CA GLU A 527 45.68 -20.48 3.51
C GLU A 527 45.07 -19.77 2.29
N ALA A 528 45.49 -20.15 1.09
CA ALA A 528 44.92 -19.68 -0.17
C ALA A 528 43.45 -20.09 -0.36
N LEU A 529 43.10 -21.35 -0.13
CA LEU A 529 41.71 -21.83 -0.22
C LEU A 529 40.79 -21.11 0.77
N TRP A 530 41.31 -20.78 1.94
CA TRP A 530 40.55 -20.01 2.93
C TRP A 530 40.28 -18.59 2.48
N GLU A 531 41.29 -17.91 1.94
CA GLU A 531 41.12 -16.59 1.33
C GLU A 531 40.07 -16.62 0.22
N LEU A 532 40.11 -17.64 -0.65
CA LEU A 532 39.15 -17.83 -1.74
C LEU A 532 37.73 -18.16 -1.24
N SER A 533 37.59 -18.96 -0.19
CA SER A 533 36.28 -19.26 0.41
C SER A 533 35.66 -18.06 1.12
N ALA A 534 36.48 -17.27 1.84
CA ALA A 534 36.04 -16.05 2.53
C ALA A 534 35.61 -14.96 1.53
N THR A 535 36.19 -14.99 0.33
CA THR A 535 35.85 -14.09 -0.77
C THR A 535 34.67 -14.55 -1.62
N GLY A 536 34.16 -15.77 -1.42
CA GLY A 536 33.04 -16.32 -2.17
C GLY A 536 33.40 -16.86 -3.55
N LEU A 537 34.67 -17.20 -3.79
CA LEU A 537 35.13 -17.71 -5.10
C LEU A 537 35.19 -19.24 -5.16
N VAL A 538 35.29 -19.89 -3.99
CA VAL A 538 35.53 -21.33 -3.88
C VAL A 538 34.64 -21.94 -2.81
N THR A 539 34.15 -23.16 -3.07
CA THR A 539 33.41 -24.02 -2.14
C THR A 539 34.11 -25.38 -1.99
N GLY A 540 33.67 -26.19 -1.01
CA GLY A 540 34.17 -27.55 -0.80
C GLY A 540 33.06 -28.56 -0.55
N ASP A 541 33.29 -29.81 -0.97
CA ASP A 541 32.32 -30.93 -0.89
C ASP A 541 31.86 -31.27 0.55
N GLY A 542 32.51 -30.74 1.59
CA GLY A 542 32.14 -31.02 2.98
C GLY A 542 32.25 -29.79 3.88
N PHE A 543 31.33 -29.67 4.83
CA PHE A 543 31.34 -28.60 5.82
C PHE A 543 32.46 -28.76 6.86
N GLU A 544 33.02 -29.97 7.02
CA GLU A 544 34.18 -30.23 7.89
C GLU A 544 35.39 -29.33 7.55
N ASN A 545 35.56 -28.96 6.27
CA ASN A 545 36.59 -28.00 5.83
C ASN A 545 36.42 -26.63 6.51
N LEU A 546 35.17 -26.18 6.68
CA LEU A 546 34.82 -24.93 7.37
C LEU A 546 34.85 -25.10 8.91
N ARG A 547 34.58 -26.29 9.44
CA ARG A 547 34.74 -26.57 10.88
C ARG A 547 36.20 -26.51 11.33
N ALA A 548 37.11 -27.05 10.51
CA ALA A 548 38.55 -26.97 10.77
C ALA A 548 39.07 -25.51 10.79
N LEU A 549 38.45 -24.65 10.00
CA LEU A 549 38.73 -23.21 9.91
C LEU A 549 38.27 -22.45 11.16
N THR A 550 37.11 -22.82 11.68
CA THR A 550 36.48 -22.14 12.80
C THR A 550 37.05 -22.61 14.13
N ASP A 551 37.50 -23.86 14.31
CA ASP A 551 38.03 -24.34 15.60
C ASP A 551 39.56 -24.54 15.67
N PRO A 552 40.32 -23.67 16.39
CA PRO A 552 41.75 -23.83 16.59
C PRO A 552 42.15 -25.13 17.30
N ALA A 553 41.27 -25.73 18.11
CA ALA A 553 41.55 -26.98 18.83
C ALA A 553 41.51 -28.20 17.89
N ARG A 554 40.59 -28.21 16.91
CA ARG A 554 40.57 -29.20 15.83
C ARG A 554 41.78 -29.06 14.91
N ARG A 555 42.23 -27.83 14.65
CA ARG A 555 43.44 -27.53 13.86
C ARG A 555 44.73 -28.11 14.47
N ARG A 556 44.77 -28.36 15.79
CA ARG A 556 45.91 -29.01 16.49
C ARG A 556 45.72 -30.53 16.68
N GLY A 557 44.64 -31.12 16.16
CA GLY A 557 44.36 -32.55 16.35
C GLY A 557 44.03 -32.96 17.79
N MET A 558 43.67 -32.01 18.66
CA MET A 558 43.36 -32.26 20.08
C MET A 558 41.86 -32.47 20.38
N GLY A 559 41.03 -32.63 19.34
CA GLY A 559 39.60 -32.92 19.47
C GLY A 559 39.32 -34.40 19.69
N VAL A 560 38.41 -34.71 20.61
CA VAL A 560 37.98 -36.07 20.97
C VAL A 560 37.16 -36.71 19.84
N VAL A 561 37.81 -37.16 18.77
CA VAL A 561 37.25 -38.17 17.84
C VAL A 561 38.36 -39.13 17.42
N ARG A 562 38.24 -40.37 17.90
CA ARG A 562 39.06 -41.52 17.49
C ARG A 562 38.72 -41.90 16.04
N SER A 563 39.33 -41.26 15.05
CA SER A 563 39.50 -41.85 13.72
C SER A 563 40.99 -41.96 13.41
N ARG A 564 41.47 -43.19 13.21
CA ARG A 564 42.86 -43.49 12.79
C ARG A 564 43.20 -43.00 11.38
N ARG A 565 42.24 -42.44 10.65
CA ARG A 565 42.43 -41.70 9.39
C ARG A 565 41.99 -40.27 9.65
N GLY A 566 42.89 -39.31 9.47
CA GLY A 566 42.57 -37.89 9.58
C GLY A 566 41.36 -37.50 8.71
N PRO A 567 40.72 -36.36 8.97
CA PRO A 567 39.54 -35.93 8.24
C PRO A 567 39.84 -35.93 6.73
N ARG A 568 39.05 -36.68 5.96
CA ARG A 568 39.13 -36.65 4.49
C ARG A 568 38.49 -35.33 4.06
N ALA A 569 39.29 -34.28 3.99
CA ALA A 569 38.88 -33.03 3.35
C ALA A 569 38.37 -33.39 1.94
N GLY A 570 37.11 -33.03 1.66
CA GLY A 570 36.50 -33.21 0.34
C GLY A 570 37.23 -32.41 -0.74
N ARG A 571 36.79 -32.52 -1.99
CA ARG A 571 37.37 -31.70 -3.07
C ARG A 571 36.95 -30.24 -2.89
N TRP A 572 37.78 -29.35 -3.38
CA TRP A 572 37.50 -27.93 -3.51
C TRP A 572 37.14 -27.63 -4.96
N ALA A 573 36.13 -26.79 -5.17
CA ALA A 573 35.61 -26.43 -6.48
C ALA A 573 35.34 -24.92 -6.54
N LEU A 574 35.28 -24.38 -7.75
CA LEU A 574 34.81 -23.01 -7.95
C LEU A 574 33.35 -22.89 -7.50
N LEU A 575 33.03 -21.76 -6.88
CA LEU A 575 31.65 -21.38 -6.61
C LEU A 575 31.14 -20.67 -7.87
N SER A 576 30.52 -21.42 -8.78
CA SER A 576 30.10 -20.97 -10.11
C SER A 576 28.72 -21.51 -10.48
#